data_AF-A0A318H578-F1
#
_entry.id   AF-A0A318H578-F1
#
_cell.length_a   1.000
_cell.length_b   1.000
_cell.length_c   1.000
_cell.angle_alpha   90.00
_cell.angle_beta   90.00
_cell.angle_gamma   90.00
#
_symmetry.space_group_name_H-M   'P 1'
#
loop_
_entity.id
_entity.type
_entity.pdbx_description
1 polymer ?
#
loop_
_entity_poly.entity_id
_entity_poly.type
_entity_poly.pdbx_seq_one_letter_code
_entity_poly.pdbx_strand_id
1 'polypeptide(L)' 'MLKAAEPKRKKPSPQAVMRAVASSTAVETGQALAQLEQKLRQPSLRFAHIKLAR' A
#
# COMPACT_ATOMS: atom_id res chain seq x y z
N MET A 1 -3.13 14.56 36.31
CA MET A 1 -2.94 13.42 35.38
C MET A 1 -3.40 13.86 33.99
N LEU A 2 -2.46 14.11 33.07
CA LEU A 2 -2.78 14.54 31.71
C LEU A 2 -3.23 13.32 30.90
N LYS A 3 -4.54 13.21 30.64
CA LYS A 3 -5.10 12.20 29.76
C LYS A 3 -4.76 12.59 28.33
N ALA A 4 -3.72 11.96 27.76
CA ALA A 4 -3.39 12.13 26.35
C ALA A 4 -4.59 11.67 25.51
N ALA A 5 -5.14 12.57 24.69
CA ALA A 5 -6.20 12.22 23.76
C ALA A 5 -5.69 11.16 22.78
N GLU A 6 -6.42 10.06 22.61
CA GLU A 6 -6.03 9.02 21.67
C GLU A 6 -5.98 9.59 20.25
N PRO A 7 -4.86 9.43 19.53
CA PRO A 7 -4.75 9.95 18.18
C PRO A 7 -5.77 9.26 17.29
N LYS A 8 -6.68 10.05 16.71
CA LYS A 8 -7.72 9.57 15.81
C LYS A 8 -7.05 8.96 14.57
N ARG A 9 -7.09 7.63 14.47
CA ARG A 9 -6.46 6.88 13.36
C ARG A 9 -7.12 7.27 12.04
N LYS A 10 -6.39 7.96 11.17
CA LYS A 10 -6.84 8.29 9.82
C LYS A 10 -6.63 7.07 8.92
N LYS A 11 -7.62 6.76 8.08
CA LYS A 11 -7.46 5.74 7.04
C LYS A 11 -6.36 6.21 6.08
N PRO A 12 -5.39 5.34 5.72
CA PRO A 12 -4.36 5.71 4.76
C PRO A 12 -4.98 5.95 3.38
N SER A 13 -4.38 6.85 2.60
CA SER A 13 -4.78 7.02 1.20
C SER A 13 -4.39 5.78 0.38
N PRO A 14 -5.08 5.47 -0.73
CA PRO A 14 -4.69 4.38 -1.62
C PRO A 14 -3.24 4.48 -2.08
N GLN A 15 -2.75 5.71 -2.31
CA GLN A 15 -1.36 5.95 -2.69
C GLN A 15 -0.38 5.61 -1.55
N ALA A 16 -0.72 5.92 -0.31
CA ALA A 16 0.11 5.54 0.84
C ALA A 16 0.19 4.02 1.00
N VAL A 17 -0.93 3.31 0.76
CA VAL A 17 -0.95 1.85 0.75
C VAL A 17 -0.06 1.29 -0.37
N MET A 18 -0.20 1.81 -1.60
CA MET A 18 0.65 1.39 -2.72
C MET A 18 2.14 1.59 -2.43
N ARG A 19 2.52 2.73 -1.85
CA ARG A 19 3.91 3.01 -1.47
C ARG A 19 4.42 2.04 -0.42
N ALA A 20 3.63 1.75 0.62
CA ALA A 20 4.02 0.82 1.69
C ALA A 20 4.25 -0.60 1.16
N VAL A 21 3.37 -1.07 0.27
CA VAL A 21 3.54 -2.37 -0.40
C VAL A 21 4.77 -2.36 -1.29
N ALA A 22 4.94 -1.34 -2.13
CA ALA A 22 6.09 -1.22 -3.02
C ALA A 22 7.42 -1.17 -2.25
N SER A 23 7.47 -0.46 -1.12
CA SER A 23 8.68 -0.37 -0.29
C SER A 23 9.05 -1.70 0.35
N SER A 24 8.08 -2.44 0.89
CA SER A 24 8.34 -3.76 1.47
C SER A 24 8.85 -4.74 0.42
N THR A 25 8.22 -4.73 -0.76
CA THR A 25 8.64 -5.57 -1.89
C THR A 25 10.02 -5.19 -2.42
N ALA A 26 10.35 -3.89 -2.47
CA ALA A 26 11.66 -3.43 -2.92
C ALA A 26 12.78 -3.93 -1.99
N VAL A 27 12.56 -3.86 -0.68
CA VAL A 27 13.52 -4.37 0.32
C VAL A 27 13.71 -5.88 0.15
N GLU A 28 12.62 -6.63 -0.01
CA GLU A 28 12.67 -8.10 -0.11
C GLU A 28 13.26 -8.60 -1.44
N THR A 29 12.94 -7.93 -2.54
CA THR A 29 13.28 -8.42 -3.90
C THR A 29 14.49 -7.73 -4.53
N GLY A 30 14.99 -6.64 -3.92
CA GLY A 30 16.03 -5.79 -4.49
C GLY A 30 15.59 -5.00 -5.74
N GLN A 31 14.32 -5.06 -6.13
CA GLN A 31 13.81 -4.31 -7.28
C GLN A 31 13.68 -2.82 -6.97
N ALA A 32 13.86 -1.99 -8.00
CA ALA A 32 13.73 -0.55 -7.86
C ALA A 32 12.30 -0.14 -7.47
N LEU A 33 12.18 0.64 -6.39
CA LEU A 33 10.90 1.11 -5.85
C LEU A 33 10.01 1.79 -6.90
N ALA A 34 10.61 2.65 -7.74
CA ALA A 34 9.86 3.37 -8.78
C ALA A 34 9.22 2.43 -9.82
N GLN A 35 9.91 1.34 -10.18
CA GLN A 35 9.37 0.34 -11.11
C GLN A 35 8.21 -0.43 -10.48
N LEU A 36 8.31 -0.75 -9.19
CA LEU A 36 7.23 -1.40 -8.44
C LEU A 36 6.01 -0.49 -8.29
N GLU A 37 6.21 0.78 -7.95
CA GLU A 37 5.11 1.75 -7.89
C GLU A 37 4.42 1.91 -9.26
N GLN A 38 5.18 1.98 -10.35
CA GLN A 38 4.63 2.08 -11.70
C GLN A 38 3.81 0.85 -12.06
N LYS A 39 4.30 -0.36 -11.75
CA LYS A 39 3.56 -1.62 -11.98
C LYS A 39 2.25 -1.66 -11.19
N LEU A 40 2.26 -1.23 -9.93
CA LEU A 40 1.06 -1.22 -9.08
C LEU A 40 0.00 -0.20 -9.53
N ARG A 41 0.39 0.87 -10.20
CA ARG A 41 -0.54 1.86 -10.78
C ARG A 41 -1.22 1.35 -12.04
N GLN A 42 -0.63 0.37 -12.73
CA GLN A 42 -1.20 -0.19 -13.95
C GLN A 42 -2.28 -1.20 -13.59
N PRO A 43 -3.48 -1.12 -14.19
CA PRO A 43 -4.52 -2.10 -13.96
C PRO A 43 -4.08 -3.46 -14.51
N SER A 44 -3.89 -4.42 -13.60
CA SER A 44 -3.66 -5.81 -13.99
C SER A 44 -4.97 -6.46 -14.39
N LEU A 45 -5.09 -6.92 -15.63
CA LEU A 45 -6.19 -7.79 -16.06
C LEU A 45 -6.08 -9.19 -15.44
N ARG A 46 -4.86 -9.56 -15.05
CA ARG A 46 -4.58 -10.82 -14.36
C ARG A 46 -5.20 -10.71 -12.96
N PHE A 47 -6.19 -11.57 -12.69
CA PHE A 47 -7.00 -11.61 -11.47
C PHE A 47 -8.04 -10.49 -11.30
N ALA A 48 -8.53 -9.89 -12.39
CA ALA A 48 -9.62 -8.89 -12.31
C ALA A 48 -10.90 -9.39 -11.62
N HIS A 49 -11.11 -10.71 -11.56
CA HIS A 49 -12.23 -11.36 -10.88
C HIS A 49 -12.02 -11.50 -9.36
N ILE A 50 -10.79 -11.34 -8.85
CA ILE A 50 -10.51 -11.42 -7.42
C ILE A 50 -10.92 -10.10 -6.76
N LYS A 51 -11.90 -10.18 -5.87
CA LYS A 51 -12.33 -9.09 -5.00
C LYS A 51 -12.03 -9.48 -3.56
N LEU A 52 -11.68 -8.51 -2.72
CA LEU A 52 -11.53 -8.74 -1.29
C LEU A 52 -12.88 -9.26 -0.76
N ALA A 53 -12.87 -10.42 -0.09
CA ALA A 53 -14.07 -10.96 0.54
C ALA A 53 -14.58 -9.96 1.59
N ARG A 54 -15.91 -9.82 1.66
CA ARG A 54 -16.60 -8.89 2.56
C ARG A 54 -16.78 -9.48 3.95
#